data_AF-A0A516RH77-F1
#
_entry.id   AF-A0A516RH77-F1
#
_cell.length_a   1.000
_cell.length_b   1.000
_cell.length_c   1.000
_cell.angle_alpha   90.00
_cell.angle_beta   90.00
_cell.angle_gamma   90.00
#
_symmetry.space_group_name_H-M   'P 1'
#
loop_
_entity.id
_entity.type
_entity.pdbx_description
1 polymer ?
#
loop_
_entity_poly.entity_id
_entity_poly.type
_entity_poly.pdbx_seq_one_letter_code
_entity_poly.pdbx_strand_id
1 'polypeptide(L)'
;MAEHLTVGRVAELAGVSVRTLHHYDAVGLVEPSARTTAGYRAYSAGDVERLREVLGYRRLGFGLREIAAMVDDPTTDAVAHLRRLRGLLREQRDRTAAMVAAIDKELESRAMGIRTTPEDQLKLFGGQLYDSIGSAYPATRRTEPRIAARIWDALGDARTVLNVGAGTGSYEPGDREVTAVEPSAVMRAQRPADAAPCVAASAERLPFADGTFDAAMAVSTVHHWPDPVAGLREMRRVARRVVVFTYDASTTGWLERFWLTRDYLPEFGGLLADWPSLADMTRAIGGRAEPVLIPSDCADGFFEAHWRRPEAYLDAHVRRAVSVWTRVGPQAEQRAVDGLRADLSSGRWAERNRDLVALDAAELGLRLLVA
;
A
#
# COMPACT_ATOMS: atom_id res chain seq x y z
N MET A 1 -28.41 22.82 30.28
CA MET A 1 -28.55 21.35 30.18
C MET A 1 -27.96 20.96 28.85
N ALA A 2 -26.97 20.06 28.82
CA ALA A 2 -26.48 19.53 27.54
C ALA A 2 -27.63 18.75 26.89
N GLU A 3 -28.01 19.17 25.69
CA GLU A 3 -29.09 18.55 24.92
C GLU A 3 -28.61 17.15 24.48
N HIS A 4 -29.18 16.10 25.07
CA HIS A 4 -28.87 14.72 24.68
C HIS A 4 -29.95 14.21 23.74
N LEU A 5 -29.53 13.54 22.67
CA LEU A 5 -30.43 12.93 21.70
C LEU A 5 -30.71 11.47 22.08
N THR A 6 -31.98 11.06 22.02
CA THR A 6 -32.34 9.66 22.26
C THR A 6 -31.82 8.77 21.13
N VAL A 7 -31.56 7.50 21.43
CA VAL A 7 -31.09 6.52 20.42
C VAL A 7 -31.96 6.47 19.17
N GLY A 8 -33.28 6.60 19.31
CA GLY A 8 -34.22 6.63 18.18
C GLY A 8 -34.00 7.85 17.30
N ARG A 9 -33.85 9.04 17.90
CA ARG A 9 -33.61 10.28 17.17
C ARG A 9 -32.23 10.30 16.50
N VAL A 10 -31.20 9.78 17.17
CA VAL A 10 -29.86 9.66 16.59
C VAL A 10 -29.87 8.71 15.40
N ALA A 11 -30.51 7.54 15.53
CA ALA A 11 -30.63 6.56 14.45
C ALA A 11 -31.31 7.16 13.20
N GLU A 12 -32.42 7.87 13.41
CA GLU A 12 -33.16 8.57 12.36
C GLU A 12 -32.29 9.61 11.65
N LEU A 13 -31.67 10.53 12.40
CA LEU A 13 -30.85 11.62 11.84
C LEU A 13 -29.59 11.11 11.13
N ALA A 14 -28.96 10.07 11.68
CA ALA A 14 -27.76 9.47 11.11
C ALA A 14 -28.05 8.54 9.94
N GLY A 15 -29.32 8.18 9.71
CA GLY A 15 -29.73 7.23 8.67
C GLY A 15 -29.23 5.80 8.92
N VAL A 16 -29.15 5.39 10.20
CA VAL A 16 -28.73 4.03 10.59
C VAL A 16 -29.80 3.37 11.46
N SER A 17 -29.76 2.05 11.57
CA SER A 17 -30.69 1.35 12.46
C SER A 17 -30.30 1.52 13.93
N VAL A 18 -31.28 1.49 14.84
CA VAL A 18 -31.01 1.41 16.29
C VAL A 18 -30.12 0.20 16.63
N ARG A 19 -30.28 -0.92 15.90
CA ARG A 19 -29.41 -2.10 16.03
C ARG A 19 -27.96 -1.78 15.71
N THR A 20 -27.69 -0.93 14.72
CA THR A 20 -26.33 -0.47 14.38
C THR A 20 -25.72 0.32 15.53
N LEU A 21 -26.47 1.24 16.13
CA LEU A 21 -25.99 2.00 17.29
C LEU A 21 -25.73 1.09 18.51
N HIS A 22 -26.59 0.10 18.76
CA HIS A 22 -26.34 -0.91 19.79
C HIS A 22 -25.12 -1.77 19.50
N HIS A 23 -24.86 -2.08 18.24
CA HIS A 23 -23.66 -2.82 17.86
C HIS A 23 -22.40 -1.98 18.10
N TYR A 24 -22.41 -0.69 17.74
CA TYR A 24 -21.28 0.22 18.00
C TYR A 24 -21.00 0.39 19.48
N ASP A 25 -22.05 0.52 20.30
CA ASP A 25 -21.95 0.54 21.76
C ASP A 25 -21.34 -0.78 22.28
N ALA A 26 -21.84 -1.93 21.83
CA ALA A 26 -21.34 -3.24 22.27
C ALA A 26 -19.87 -3.53 21.92
N VAL A 27 -19.32 -2.88 20.89
CA VAL A 27 -17.90 -3.00 20.49
C VAL A 27 -17.05 -1.82 20.97
N GLY A 28 -17.60 -0.92 21.80
CA GLY A 28 -16.90 0.26 22.33
C GLY A 28 -16.59 1.35 21.30
N LEU A 29 -17.21 1.29 20.11
CA LEU A 29 -16.92 2.22 19.03
C LEU A 29 -17.69 3.54 19.15
N VAL A 30 -18.95 3.50 19.59
CA VAL A 30 -19.75 4.72 19.88
C VAL A 30 -20.64 4.41 21.07
N GLU A 31 -20.28 4.97 22.22
CA GLU A 31 -20.96 4.72 23.49
C GLU A 31 -21.84 5.93 23.86
N PRO A 32 -23.07 5.70 24.36
CA PRO A 32 -23.89 6.78 24.88
C PRO A 32 -23.37 7.26 26.24
N SER A 33 -23.06 8.55 26.33
CA SER A 33 -22.61 9.18 27.58
C SER A 33 -23.68 9.27 28.67
N ALA A 34 -24.96 9.10 28.30
CA ALA A 34 -26.06 9.20 29.26
C ALA A 34 -27.20 8.20 28.98
N ARG A 35 -28.12 8.14 29.95
CA ARG A 35 -29.43 7.51 29.79
C ARG A 35 -30.52 8.48 30.22
N THR A 36 -31.64 8.43 29.53
CA THR A 36 -32.87 9.15 29.91
C THR A 36 -33.41 8.63 31.24
N THR A 37 -34.31 9.39 31.89
CA THR A 37 -35.02 8.95 33.10
C THR A 37 -35.81 7.65 32.91
N ALA A 38 -36.24 7.34 31.68
CA ALA A 38 -36.90 6.08 31.33
C ALA A 38 -35.91 4.94 30.96
N GLY A 39 -34.60 5.14 31.09
CA GLY A 39 -33.56 4.12 30.88
C GLY A 39 -33.04 4.00 29.44
N TYR A 40 -33.61 4.72 28.47
CA TYR A 40 -33.13 4.73 27.08
C TYR A 40 -31.76 5.40 26.95
N ARG A 41 -30.92 4.89 26.05
CA ARG A 41 -29.63 5.50 25.67
C ARG A 41 -29.83 6.93 25.17
N ALA A 42 -28.97 7.84 25.64
CA ALA A 42 -28.96 9.24 25.30
C ALA A 42 -27.54 9.68 24.94
N TYR A 43 -27.39 10.34 23.80
CA TYR A 43 -26.12 10.69 23.19
C TYR A 43 -25.87 12.19 23.32
N SER A 44 -24.71 12.57 23.86
CA SER A 44 -24.23 13.95 23.95
C SER A 44 -23.77 14.47 22.58
N ALA A 45 -23.44 15.75 22.51
CA ALA A 45 -22.82 16.33 21.32
C ALA A 45 -21.49 15.63 20.95
N GLY A 46 -20.66 15.26 21.93
CA GLY A 46 -19.41 14.54 21.69
C GLY A 46 -19.64 13.13 21.13
N ASP A 47 -20.64 12.41 21.64
CA ASP A 47 -20.98 11.07 21.14
C ASP A 47 -21.46 11.15 19.68
N VAL A 48 -22.19 12.22 19.33
CA VAL A 48 -22.67 12.49 17.98
C VAL A 48 -21.52 12.88 17.04
N GLU A 49 -20.54 13.65 17.51
CA GLU A 49 -19.33 13.95 16.73
C GLU A 49 -18.54 12.69 16.40
N ARG A 50 -18.33 11.82 17.40
CA ARG A 50 -17.69 10.52 17.21
C ARG A 50 -18.48 9.64 16.24
N LEU A 51 -19.81 9.58 16.38
CA LEU A 51 -20.68 8.85 15.45
C LEU A 51 -20.54 9.37 14.02
N ARG A 52 -20.52 10.70 13.82
CA ARG A 52 -20.33 11.33 12.51
C ARG A 52 -19.03 10.87 11.85
N GLU A 53 -17.94 10.79 12.62
CA GLU A 53 -16.64 10.35 12.11
C GLU A 53 -16.63 8.86 11.75
N VAL A 54 -17.16 8.01 12.64
CA VAL A 54 -17.34 6.59 12.38
C VAL A 54 -18.13 6.36 11.09
N LEU A 55 -19.26 7.06 10.91
CA LEU A 55 -20.08 6.93 9.70
C LEU A 55 -19.36 7.45 8.46
N GLY A 56 -18.59 8.54 8.58
CA GLY A 56 -17.76 9.07 7.51
C GLY A 56 -16.76 8.03 6.99
N TYR A 57 -15.99 7.42 7.88
CA TYR A 57 -15.03 6.39 7.51
C TYR A 57 -15.71 5.08 7.05
N ARG A 58 -16.84 4.68 7.64
CA ARG A 58 -17.58 3.50 7.15
C ARG A 58 -18.05 3.67 5.71
N ARG A 59 -18.51 4.87 5.32
CA ARG A 59 -18.91 5.17 3.92
C ARG A 59 -17.74 5.13 2.95
N LEU A 60 -16.53 5.39 3.44
CA LEU A 60 -15.29 5.27 2.67
C LEU A 60 -14.77 3.81 2.60
N GLY A 61 -15.45 2.85 3.26
CA GLY A 61 -15.16 1.42 3.16
C GLY A 61 -14.31 0.84 4.29
N PHE A 62 -13.90 1.64 5.27
CA PHE A 62 -13.05 1.19 6.38
C PHE A 62 -13.78 0.17 7.29
N GLY A 63 -13.01 -0.77 7.85
CA GLY A 63 -13.46 -1.74 8.84
C GLY A 63 -13.60 -1.12 10.24
N LEU A 64 -14.46 -1.68 11.10
CA LEU A 64 -14.74 -1.10 12.43
C LEU A 64 -13.50 -1.01 13.34
N ARG A 65 -12.57 -1.95 13.25
CA ARG A 65 -11.31 -1.94 14.01
C ARG A 65 -10.37 -0.81 13.56
N GLU A 66 -10.26 -0.61 12.26
CA GLU A 66 -9.42 0.46 11.69
C GLU A 66 -9.99 1.82 12.08
N ILE A 67 -11.31 1.96 12.00
CA ILE A 67 -11.99 3.18 12.41
C ILE A 67 -11.70 3.47 13.87
N ALA A 68 -11.85 2.50 14.78
CA ALA A 68 -11.52 2.69 16.20
C ALA A 68 -10.12 3.27 16.38
N ALA A 69 -9.09 2.65 15.77
CA ALA A 69 -7.72 3.15 15.82
C ALA A 69 -7.56 4.58 15.27
N MET A 70 -8.37 4.97 14.28
CA MET A 70 -8.33 6.31 13.70
C MET A 70 -9.03 7.38 14.55
N VAL A 71 -10.13 7.05 15.24
CA VAL A 71 -10.90 8.01 16.08
C VAL A 71 -10.45 8.03 17.54
N ASP A 72 -9.73 7.02 18.01
CA ASP A 72 -9.22 6.93 19.38
C ASP A 72 -7.84 7.58 19.56
N ASP A 73 -7.26 8.13 18.49
CA ASP A 73 -5.97 8.81 18.54
C ASP A 73 -6.07 10.12 19.35
N PRO A 74 -5.50 10.18 20.57
CA PRO A 74 -5.64 11.33 21.46
C PRO A 74 -4.86 12.56 20.98
N THR A 75 -4.01 12.40 19.96
CA THR A 75 -3.22 13.50 19.38
C THR A 75 -3.94 14.21 18.23
N THR A 76 -5.07 13.66 17.76
CA THR A 76 -5.85 14.22 16.66
C THR A 76 -7.07 14.98 17.19
N ASP A 77 -7.18 16.28 16.88
CA ASP A 77 -8.36 17.08 17.23
C ASP A 77 -9.54 16.86 16.24
N ALA A 78 -10.75 17.31 16.62
CA ALA A 78 -11.95 17.17 15.81
C ALA A 78 -11.84 17.85 14.42
N VAL A 79 -11.08 18.94 14.32
CA VAL A 79 -10.87 19.65 13.05
C VAL A 79 -9.92 18.85 12.14
N ALA A 80 -8.91 18.19 12.70
CA ALA A 80 -8.00 17.32 11.99
C ALA A 80 -8.72 16.07 11.45
N HIS A 81 -9.65 15.46 12.22
CA HIS A 81 -10.51 14.41 11.69
C HIS A 81 -11.39 14.88 10.53
N LEU A 82 -12.01 16.05 10.64
CA LEU A 82 -12.79 16.65 9.56
C LEU A 82 -11.95 16.94 8.31
N ARG A 83 -10.72 17.44 8.47
CA ARG A 83 -9.77 17.65 7.37
C ARG A 83 -9.36 16.34 6.70
N ARG A 84 -9.07 15.30 7.49
CA ARG A 84 -8.75 13.95 6.99
C ARG A 84 -9.92 13.38 6.20
N LEU A 85 -11.14 13.41 6.76
CA LEU A 85 -12.34 12.93 6.09
C LEU A 85 -12.64 13.70 4.80
N ARG A 86 -12.52 15.03 4.81
CA ARG A 86 -12.66 15.88 3.62
C ARG A 86 -11.61 15.56 2.56
N GLY A 87 -10.37 15.25 2.96
CA GLY A 87 -9.31 14.80 2.06
C GLY A 87 -9.70 13.50 1.35
N LEU A 88 -10.08 12.48 2.12
CA LEU A 88 -10.48 11.17 1.61
C LEU A 88 -11.72 11.26 0.68
N LEU A 89 -12.70 12.09 1.03
CA LEU A 89 -13.89 12.30 0.19
C LEU A 89 -13.56 13.04 -1.11
N ARG A 90 -12.68 14.03 -1.08
CA ARG A 90 -12.20 14.72 -2.30
C ARG A 90 -11.48 13.76 -3.22
N GLU A 91 -10.66 12.88 -2.67
CA GLU A 91 -9.97 11.86 -3.43
C GLU A 91 -10.93 10.80 -3.99
N GLN A 92 -11.94 10.37 -3.24
CA GLN A 92 -12.99 9.51 -3.79
C GLN A 92 -13.70 10.20 -4.96
N ARG A 93 -14.05 11.49 -4.81
CA ARG A 93 -14.62 12.29 -5.91
C ARG A 93 -13.68 12.36 -7.11
N ASP A 94 -12.40 12.66 -6.89
CA ASP A 94 -11.43 12.84 -7.96
C ASP A 94 -11.16 11.50 -8.68
N ARG A 95 -11.13 10.37 -7.94
CA ARG A 95 -11.11 9.02 -8.49
C ARG A 95 -12.36 8.75 -9.35
N THR A 96 -13.56 8.99 -8.81
CA THR A 96 -14.80 8.82 -9.57
C THR A 96 -14.82 9.71 -10.81
N ALA A 97 -14.35 10.96 -10.73
CA ALA A 97 -14.26 11.86 -11.88
C ALA A 97 -13.26 11.35 -12.94
N ALA A 98 -12.11 10.81 -12.52
CA ALA A 98 -11.16 10.19 -13.44
C ALA A 98 -11.73 8.94 -14.13
N MET A 99 -12.50 8.11 -13.42
CA MET A 99 -13.24 6.99 -14.03
C MET A 99 -14.25 7.46 -15.06
N VAL A 100 -15.02 8.50 -14.72
CA VAL A 100 -16.00 9.08 -15.65
C VAL A 100 -15.27 9.58 -16.90
N ALA A 101 -14.20 10.37 -16.76
CA ALA A 101 -13.43 10.86 -17.89
C ALA A 101 -12.79 9.75 -18.74
N ALA A 102 -12.33 8.66 -18.10
CA ALA A 102 -11.80 7.48 -18.77
C ALA A 102 -12.87 6.77 -19.60
N ILE A 103 -14.08 6.61 -19.05
CA ILE A 103 -15.24 6.07 -19.76
C ILE A 103 -15.67 6.99 -20.90
N ASP A 104 -15.71 8.31 -20.68
CA ASP A 104 -16.08 9.30 -21.70
C ASP A 104 -15.14 9.23 -22.91
N LYS A 105 -13.82 9.12 -22.66
CA LYS A 105 -12.82 8.96 -23.73
C LYS A 105 -12.98 7.66 -24.52
N GLU A 106 -13.34 6.57 -23.84
CA GLU A 106 -13.64 5.29 -24.51
C GLU A 106 -14.94 5.40 -25.34
N LEU A 107 -15.97 6.07 -24.83
CA LEU A 107 -17.21 6.33 -25.56
C LEU A 107 -16.94 7.16 -26.83
N GLU A 108 -16.13 8.20 -26.75
CA GLU A 108 -15.69 9.02 -27.90
C GLU A 108 -14.89 8.20 -28.92
N SER A 109 -13.93 7.40 -28.45
CA SER A 109 -13.10 6.56 -29.32
C SER A 109 -13.94 5.54 -30.09
N ARG A 110 -14.93 4.93 -29.42
CA ARG A 110 -15.89 4.02 -30.07
C ARG A 110 -16.80 4.75 -31.06
N ALA A 111 -17.25 5.96 -30.74
CA ALA A 111 -18.05 6.78 -31.65
C ALA A 111 -17.26 7.17 -32.92
N MET A 112 -15.94 7.34 -32.82
CA MET A 112 -15.03 7.59 -33.95
C MET A 112 -14.59 6.31 -34.68
N GLY A 113 -15.06 5.12 -34.28
CA GLY A 113 -14.71 3.84 -34.91
C GLY A 113 -13.30 3.33 -34.58
N ILE A 114 -12.62 3.91 -33.60
CA ILE A 114 -11.31 3.46 -33.12
C ILE A 114 -11.51 2.25 -32.21
N ARG A 115 -10.89 1.12 -32.56
CA ARG A 115 -10.88 -0.08 -31.70
C ARG A 115 -9.75 0.03 -30.67
N THR A 116 -10.11 0.24 -29.42
CA THR A 116 -9.21 0.12 -28.26
C THR A 116 -8.92 -1.35 -27.96
N THR A 117 -7.66 -1.67 -27.63
CA THR A 117 -7.27 -3.03 -27.25
C THR A 117 -7.72 -3.36 -25.81
N PRO A 118 -7.91 -4.64 -25.45
CA PRO A 118 -8.17 -5.03 -24.06
C PRO A 118 -7.10 -4.54 -23.06
N GLU A 119 -5.85 -4.43 -23.52
CA GLU A 119 -4.72 -3.96 -22.71
C GLU A 119 -4.81 -2.45 -22.43
N ASP A 120 -5.17 -1.64 -23.43
CA ASP A 120 -5.39 -0.20 -23.28
C ASP A 120 -6.58 0.09 -22.35
N GLN A 121 -7.62 -0.75 -22.42
CA GLN A 121 -8.78 -0.68 -21.52
C GLN A 121 -8.40 -0.94 -20.07
N LEU A 122 -7.51 -1.90 -19.80
CA LEU A 122 -7.04 -2.23 -18.45
C LEU A 122 -6.04 -1.20 -17.89
N LYS A 123 -5.16 -0.65 -18.74
CA LYS A 123 -4.19 0.40 -18.35
C LYS A 123 -4.89 1.67 -17.84
N LEU A 124 -6.07 2.00 -18.39
CA LEU A 124 -6.86 3.17 -18.00
C LEU A 124 -7.33 3.15 -16.52
N PHE A 125 -7.46 1.98 -15.90
CA PHE A 125 -7.97 1.82 -14.52
C PHE A 125 -6.88 1.51 -13.47
N GLY A 126 -5.62 1.31 -13.88
CA GLY A 126 -4.54 0.85 -12.99
C GLY A 126 -4.18 1.80 -11.84
N GLY A 127 -4.29 3.12 -12.04
CA GLY A 127 -3.97 4.11 -11.00
C GLY A 127 -4.90 4.08 -9.78
N GLN A 128 -6.15 3.64 -9.94
CA GLN A 128 -7.12 3.56 -8.84
C GLN A 128 -6.96 2.31 -7.98
N LEU A 129 -6.40 1.24 -8.57
CA LEU A 129 -6.04 0.04 -7.84
C LEU A 129 -4.95 0.37 -6.81
N TYR A 130 -3.99 1.22 -7.17
CA TYR A 130 -2.89 1.65 -6.32
C TYR A 130 -3.37 2.35 -5.03
N ASP A 131 -4.29 3.33 -5.15
CA ASP A 131 -4.82 4.05 -3.97
C ASP A 131 -5.69 3.17 -3.06
N SER A 132 -6.43 2.21 -3.62
CA SER A 132 -7.27 1.31 -2.82
C SER A 132 -6.45 0.30 -2.02
N ILE A 133 -5.39 -0.25 -2.62
CA ILE A 133 -4.45 -1.15 -1.96
C ILE A 133 -3.60 -0.41 -0.92
N GLY A 134 -3.18 0.83 -1.21
CA GLY A 134 -2.35 1.64 -0.30
C GLY A 134 -2.97 1.92 1.06
N SER A 135 -4.29 1.80 1.20
CA SER A 135 -4.99 1.91 2.48
C SER A 135 -4.67 0.79 3.48
N ALA A 136 -4.30 -0.40 3.00
CA ALA A 136 -4.04 -1.58 3.83
C ALA A 136 -2.55 -1.80 4.15
N TYR A 137 -1.64 -1.05 3.53
CA TYR A 137 -0.20 -1.21 3.70
C TYR A 137 0.31 -1.05 5.14
N PRO A 138 -0.13 -0.06 5.94
CA PRO A 138 0.38 0.13 7.30
C PRO A 138 0.19 -1.07 8.24
N ALA A 139 -0.69 -2.00 7.88
CA ALA A 139 -1.08 -3.07 8.77
C ALA A 139 -0.06 -4.23 8.83
N THR A 140 0.71 -4.44 7.76
CA THR A 140 1.80 -5.45 7.74
C THR A 140 3.11 -4.95 7.14
N ARG A 141 3.11 -3.81 6.43
CA ARG A 141 4.32 -3.20 5.88
C ARG A 141 5.00 -2.35 6.95
N ARG A 142 6.27 -2.65 7.21
CA ARG A 142 7.13 -1.92 8.15
C ARG A 142 8.57 -2.01 7.70
N THR A 143 9.46 -1.27 8.32
CA THR A 143 10.90 -1.38 8.03
C THR A 143 11.42 -2.76 8.39
N GLU A 144 12.10 -3.44 7.47
CA GLU A 144 12.98 -4.56 7.83
C GLU A 144 14.38 -4.03 8.12
N PRO A 145 14.87 -4.06 9.38
CA PRO A 145 16.12 -3.40 9.77
C PRO A 145 17.35 -3.87 8.99
N ARG A 146 17.44 -5.16 8.64
CA ARG A 146 18.60 -5.70 7.91
C ARG A 146 18.63 -5.25 6.45
N ILE A 147 17.46 -5.13 5.83
CA ILE A 147 17.34 -4.59 4.46
C ILE A 147 17.56 -3.07 4.48
N ALA A 148 16.97 -2.37 5.45
CA ALA A 148 17.14 -0.93 5.62
C ALA A 148 18.61 -0.56 5.84
N ALA A 149 19.35 -1.29 6.69
CA ALA A 149 20.78 -1.08 6.89
C ALA A 149 21.56 -1.17 5.57
N ARG A 150 21.28 -2.17 4.72
CA ARG A 150 21.93 -2.27 3.39
C ARG A 150 21.59 -1.10 2.47
N ILE A 151 20.34 -0.65 2.48
CA ILE A 151 19.91 0.51 1.69
C ILE A 151 20.64 1.77 2.20
N TRP A 152 20.69 1.98 3.51
CA TRP A 152 21.31 3.17 4.12
C TRP A 152 22.83 3.17 3.98
N ASP A 153 23.49 2.02 4.10
CA ASP A 153 24.92 1.89 3.80
C ASP A 153 25.21 2.26 2.34
N ALA A 154 24.35 1.84 1.41
CA ALA A 154 24.48 2.19 0.00
C ALA A 154 24.26 3.69 -0.28
N LEU A 155 23.55 4.42 0.59
CA LEU A 155 23.46 5.90 0.50
C LEU A 155 24.81 6.56 0.84
N GLY A 156 25.67 5.89 1.61
CA GLY A 156 26.98 6.36 2.01
C GLY A 156 26.91 7.67 2.81
N ASP A 157 27.74 8.64 2.43
CA ASP A 157 27.92 9.94 3.06
C ASP A 157 26.88 11.01 2.68
N ALA A 158 25.81 10.62 1.97
CA ALA A 158 24.74 11.52 1.58
C ALA A 158 24.09 12.18 2.81
N ARG A 159 23.95 13.51 2.77
CA ARG A 159 23.24 14.29 3.81
C ARG A 159 21.81 14.58 3.39
N THR A 160 21.59 14.91 2.12
CA THR A 160 20.25 15.12 1.55
C THR A 160 19.82 13.93 0.69
N VAL A 161 18.64 13.37 0.98
CA VAL A 161 18.12 12.17 0.31
C VAL A 161 16.73 12.41 -0.23
N LEU A 162 16.52 12.16 -1.53
CA LEU A 162 15.19 12.11 -2.13
C LEU A 162 14.64 10.68 -2.10
N ASN A 163 13.57 10.42 -1.37
CA ASN A 163 12.86 9.14 -1.38
C ASN A 163 11.71 9.18 -2.40
N VAL A 164 11.89 8.57 -3.57
CA VAL A 164 10.93 8.58 -4.69
C VAL A 164 9.99 7.39 -4.61
N GLY A 165 8.68 7.63 -4.67
CA GLY A 165 7.67 6.61 -4.45
C GLY A 165 7.64 6.15 -2.99
N ALA A 166 7.73 7.11 -2.07
CA ALA A 166 7.99 6.89 -0.66
C ALA A 166 6.88 6.13 0.08
N GLY A 167 5.66 6.09 -0.47
CA GLY A 167 4.49 5.57 0.22
C GLY A 167 4.32 6.21 1.59
N THR A 168 4.19 5.37 2.62
CA THR A 168 4.02 5.79 4.02
C THR A 168 5.33 6.14 4.73
N GLY A 169 6.49 6.00 4.07
CA GLY A 169 7.80 6.46 4.59
C GLY A 169 8.62 5.42 5.37
N SER A 170 8.28 4.13 5.31
CA SER A 170 8.85 3.10 6.20
C SER A 170 10.38 2.94 6.13
N TYR A 171 11.05 3.29 5.04
CA TYR A 171 12.51 3.07 4.87
C TYR A 171 13.33 4.36 4.94
N GLU A 172 12.73 5.46 5.39
CA GLU A 172 13.40 6.76 5.48
C GLU A 172 14.49 6.72 6.59
N PRO A 173 15.75 7.07 6.27
CA PRO A 173 16.80 7.14 7.28
C PRO A 173 16.55 8.30 8.26
N GLY A 174 16.70 8.03 9.56
CA GLY A 174 16.47 9.03 10.62
C GLY A 174 17.65 9.97 10.88
N ASP A 175 18.80 9.74 10.26
CA ASP A 175 20.06 10.47 10.46
C ASP A 175 20.41 11.42 9.28
N ARG A 176 19.48 11.59 8.33
CA ARG A 176 19.67 12.38 7.10
C ARG A 176 18.49 13.30 6.82
N GLU A 177 18.71 14.34 6.03
CA GLU A 177 17.66 15.23 5.55
C GLU A 177 16.92 14.58 4.38
N VAL A 178 15.77 13.98 4.67
CA VAL A 178 14.97 13.29 3.66
C VAL A 178 13.90 14.23 3.09
N THR A 179 13.71 14.18 1.77
CA THR A 179 12.51 14.70 1.08
C THR A 179 11.83 13.52 0.40
N ALA A 180 10.54 13.34 0.64
CA ALA A 180 9.76 12.27 0.04
C ALA A 180 8.98 12.76 -1.19
N VAL A 181 8.79 11.88 -2.17
CA VAL A 181 7.88 12.06 -3.30
C VAL A 181 6.92 10.88 -3.32
N GLU A 182 5.62 11.17 -3.27
CA GLU A 182 4.57 10.15 -3.32
C GLU A 182 3.35 10.74 -4.05
N PRO A 183 2.91 10.16 -5.19
CA PRO A 183 1.74 10.66 -5.92
C PRO A 183 0.40 10.40 -5.20
N SER A 184 0.28 9.34 -4.40
CA SER A 184 -0.97 8.97 -3.71
C SER A 184 -1.27 9.89 -2.52
N ALA A 185 -2.43 10.54 -2.52
CA ALA A 185 -2.85 11.36 -1.38
C ALA A 185 -3.18 10.50 -0.15
N VAL A 186 -3.77 9.31 -0.36
CA VAL A 186 -3.99 8.29 0.68
C VAL A 186 -2.69 8.00 1.43
N MET A 187 -1.63 7.59 0.72
CA MET A 187 -0.38 7.20 1.38
C MET A 187 0.30 8.40 2.06
N ARG A 188 0.27 9.59 1.44
CA ARG A 188 0.78 10.82 2.08
C ARG A 188 0.06 11.14 3.38
N ALA A 189 -1.25 10.94 3.45
CA ALA A 189 -2.05 11.21 4.65
C ALA A 189 -1.84 10.18 5.78
N GLN A 190 -1.27 9.01 5.47
CA GLN A 190 -0.92 7.96 6.43
C GLN A 190 0.51 8.09 6.97
N ARG A 191 1.32 9.01 6.43
CA ARG A 191 2.68 9.23 6.91
C ARG A 191 2.64 9.72 8.37
N PRO A 192 3.51 9.19 9.25
CA PRO A 192 3.67 9.70 10.62
C PRO A 192 3.93 11.20 10.67
N ALA A 193 3.58 11.85 11.78
CA ALA A 193 3.75 13.30 11.93
C ALA A 193 5.22 13.75 11.90
N ASP A 194 6.14 12.86 12.26
CA ASP A 194 7.59 13.02 12.24
C ASP A 194 8.25 12.51 10.95
N ALA A 195 7.47 12.01 9.98
CA ALA A 195 8.00 11.57 8.69
C ALA A 195 8.53 12.73 7.85
N ALA A 196 9.39 12.41 6.87
CA ALA A 196 9.97 13.42 6.00
C ALA A 196 8.90 14.25 5.25
N PRO A 197 9.16 15.54 4.96
CA PRO A 197 8.30 16.35 4.11
C PRO A 197 8.03 15.63 2.77
N CYS A 198 6.76 15.55 2.38
CA CYS A 198 6.36 14.78 1.21
C CYS A 198 5.71 15.64 0.12
N VAL A 199 6.30 15.60 -1.07
CA VAL A 199 5.84 16.30 -2.27
C VAL A 199 4.95 15.39 -3.10
N ALA A 200 3.84 15.94 -3.62
CA ALA A 200 2.96 15.25 -4.56
C ALA A 200 3.53 15.36 -5.99
N ALA A 201 4.21 14.32 -6.45
CA ALA A 201 4.74 14.22 -7.81
C ALA A 201 4.88 12.75 -8.24
N SER A 202 5.00 12.51 -9.54
CA SER A 202 5.32 11.18 -10.08
C SER A 202 6.83 11.03 -10.29
N ALA A 203 7.31 9.80 -10.35
CA ALA A 203 8.74 9.51 -10.49
C ALA A 203 9.33 10.03 -11.81
N GLU A 204 8.52 10.06 -12.88
CA GLU A 204 8.93 10.46 -14.23
C GLU A 204 9.03 11.98 -14.43
N ARG A 205 8.57 12.78 -13.46
CA ARG A 205 8.61 14.24 -13.50
C ARG A 205 8.84 14.82 -12.11
N LEU A 206 10.09 14.73 -11.66
CA LEU A 206 10.47 15.22 -10.33
C LEU A 206 10.58 16.75 -10.35
N PRO A 207 9.89 17.47 -9.45
CA PRO A 207 9.82 18.94 -9.45
C PRO A 207 11.06 19.60 -8.82
N PHE A 208 12.24 19.05 -9.10
CA PHE A 208 13.51 19.50 -8.55
C PHE A 208 14.52 19.75 -9.67
N ALA A 209 15.43 20.69 -9.43
CA ALA A 209 16.52 20.98 -10.35
C ALA A 209 17.54 19.84 -10.38
N ASP A 210 18.38 19.83 -11.41
CA ASP A 210 19.45 18.86 -11.57
C ASP A 210 20.43 18.91 -10.38
N GLY A 211 20.83 17.74 -9.88
CA GLY A 211 21.80 17.63 -8.77
C GLY A 211 21.37 18.27 -7.44
N THR A 212 20.07 18.45 -7.20
CA THR A 212 19.53 19.00 -5.94
C THR A 212 19.90 18.16 -4.71
N PHE A 213 19.95 16.84 -4.84
CA PHE A 213 20.16 15.91 -3.73
C PHE A 213 21.51 15.20 -3.79
N ASP A 214 22.07 14.87 -2.62
CA ASP A 214 23.27 14.04 -2.55
C ASP A 214 22.97 12.62 -3.07
N ALA A 215 21.82 12.05 -2.68
CA ALA A 215 21.34 10.77 -3.14
C ALA A 215 19.82 10.76 -3.40
N ALA A 216 19.38 9.88 -4.31
CA ALA A 216 17.98 9.50 -4.46
C ALA A 216 17.82 8.01 -4.14
N MET A 217 16.74 7.66 -3.46
CA MET A 217 16.36 6.30 -3.16
C MET A 217 14.95 5.96 -3.62
N ALA A 218 14.71 4.69 -3.93
CA ALA A 218 13.38 4.15 -4.19
C ALA A 218 13.31 2.72 -3.63
N VAL A 219 12.26 2.41 -2.87
CA VAL A 219 12.15 1.14 -2.14
C VAL A 219 10.85 0.43 -2.49
N SER A 220 10.95 -0.68 -3.22
CA SER A 220 9.83 -1.54 -3.61
C SER A 220 8.64 -0.77 -4.21
N THR A 221 8.95 0.18 -5.09
CA THR A 221 7.96 1.13 -5.65
C THR A 221 8.02 1.25 -7.17
N VAL A 222 9.19 0.95 -7.77
CA VAL A 222 9.42 1.11 -9.22
C VAL A 222 8.30 0.43 -10.02
N HIS A 223 7.82 -0.73 -9.58
CA HIS A 223 6.73 -1.51 -10.18
C HIS A 223 5.35 -0.91 -10.22
N HIS A 224 5.22 0.30 -9.69
CA HIS A 224 4.02 1.12 -9.76
C HIS A 224 4.17 2.30 -10.72
N TRP A 225 5.36 2.52 -11.27
CA TRP A 225 5.64 3.65 -12.14
C TRP A 225 5.14 3.36 -13.57
N PRO A 226 4.36 4.26 -14.18
CA PRO A 226 3.99 4.16 -15.59
C PRO A 226 5.18 3.98 -16.54
N ASP A 227 6.29 4.69 -16.29
CA ASP A 227 7.54 4.51 -17.02
C ASP A 227 8.71 4.37 -16.03
N PRO A 228 9.05 3.13 -15.65
CA PRO A 228 10.14 2.83 -14.72
C PRO A 228 11.48 3.42 -15.16
N VAL A 229 11.79 3.34 -16.45
CA VAL A 229 13.09 3.76 -16.98
C VAL A 229 13.19 5.28 -16.99
N ALA A 230 12.12 6.00 -17.33
CA ALA A 230 12.06 7.45 -17.19
C ALA A 230 12.20 7.89 -15.74
N GLY A 231 11.49 7.25 -14.80
CA GLY A 231 11.61 7.55 -13.38
C GLY A 231 13.02 7.35 -12.83
N LEU A 232 13.69 6.26 -13.22
CA LEU A 232 15.09 6.00 -12.84
C LEU A 232 16.06 7.05 -13.41
N ARG A 233 15.82 7.53 -14.64
CA ARG A 233 16.60 8.63 -15.24
C ARG A 233 16.37 9.95 -14.53
N GLU A 234 15.14 10.25 -14.11
CA GLU A 234 14.82 11.43 -13.31
C GLU A 234 15.52 11.40 -11.94
N MET A 235 15.55 10.25 -11.27
CA MET A 235 16.33 10.09 -10.03
C MET A 235 17.81 10.42 -10.25
N ARG A 236 18.40 9.92 -11.34
CA ARG A 236 19.79 10.22 -11.72
C ARG A 236 19.99 11.69 -12.10
N ARG A 237 18.97 12.37 -12.66
CA ARG A 237 19.04 13.79 -12.99
C ARG A 237 19.10 14.64 -11.73
N VAL A 238 18.27 14.35 -10.74
CA VAL A 238 18.14 15.20 -9.53
C VAL A 238 19.14 14.86 -8.43
N ALA A 239 19.84 13.72 -8.51
CA ALA A 239 20.75 13.27 -7.47
C ALA A 239 22.08 12.70 -8.00
N ARG A 240 23.16 12.85 -7.20
CA ARG A 240 24.50 12.36 -7.57
C ARG A 240 24.68 10.86 -7.41
N ARG A 241 23.97 10.26 -6.46
CA ARG A 241 23.96 8.82 -6.15
C ARG A 241 22.54 8.28 -6.23
N VAL A 242 22.36 7.07 -6.74
CA VAL A 242 21.04 6.43 -6.85
C VAL A 242 21.04 5.05 -6.21
N VAL A 243 20.11 4.81 -5.28
CA VAL A 243 19.94 3.54 -4.58
C VAL A 243 18.52 3.01 -4.75
N VAL A 244 18.34 1.87 -5.42
CA VAL A 244 17.00 1.34 -5.70
C VAL A 244 16.87 -0.08 -5.20
N PHE A 245 16.00 -0.29 -4.22
CA PHE A 245 15.60 -1.62 -3.79
C PHE A 245 14.38 -2.07 -4.60
N THR A 246 14.56 -3.12 -5.39
CA THR A 246 13.56 -3.61 -6.35
C THR A 246 13.68 -5.14 -6.49
N TYR A 247 13.00 -5.72 -7.45
CA TYR A 247 13.11 -7.13 -7.81
C TYR A 247 13.57 -7.30 -9.26
N ASP A 248 14.07 -8.48 -9.56
CA ASP A 248 14.47 -8.94 -10.89
C ASP A 248 13.52 -10.03 -11.37
N ALA A 249 12.64 -9.66 -12.29
CA ALA A 249 11.69 -10.54 -12.95
C ALA A 249 12.16 -10.94 -14.37
N SER A 250 13.45 -10.73 -14.70
CA SER A 250 13.97 -10.92 -16.05
C SER A 250 14.88 -12.14 -16.21
N THR A 251 15.41 -12.69 -15.11
CA THR A 251 16.27 -13.88 -15.18
C THR A 251 15.50 -15.17 -15.47
N THR A 252 16.08 -16.07 -16.25
CA THR A 252 15.50 -17.40 -16.48
C THR A 252 15.17 -18.11 -15.16
N GLY A 253 13.98 -18.72 -15.09
CA GLY A 253 13.52 -19.46 -13.90
C GLY A 253 13.17 -18.58 -12.70
N TRP A 254 13.05 -17.25 -12.85
CA TRP A 254 12.75 -16.37 -11.72
C TRP A 254 11.44 -16.74 -10.99
N LEU A 255 10.41 -17.15 -11.73
CA LEU A 255 9.13 -17.61 -11.17
C LEU A 255 9.28 -18.84 -10.27
N GLU A 256 10.32 -19.65 -10.49
CA GLU A 256 10.57 -20.88 -9.76
C GLU A 256 11.29 -20.66 -8.43
N ARG A 257 11.87 -19.46 -8.22
CA ARG A 257 12.63 -19.12 -7.01
C ARG A 257 11.75 -19.05 -5.77
N PHE A 258 10.49 -18.69 -5.93
CA PHE A 258 9.53 -18.60 -4.85
C PHE A 258 8.41 -19.62 -5.04
N TRP A 259 8.23 -20.50 -4.06
CA TRP A 259 7.25 -21.59 -4.13
C TRP A 259 5.82 -21.09 -4.39
N LEU A 260 5.47 -19.87 -3.94
CA LEU A 260 4.13 -19.33 -4.13
C LEU A 260 3.84 -19.03 -5.59
N THR A 261 4.79 -18.42 -6.30
CA THR A 261 4.67 -18.14 -7.74
C THR A 261 4.84 -19.41 -8.57
N ARG A 262 5.73 -20.31 -8.15
CA ARG A 262 5.99 -21.60 -8.81
C ARG A 262 4.76 -22.51 -8.80
N ASP A 263 4.13 -22.67 -7.64
CA ASP A 263 3.14 -23.74 -7.41
C ASP A 263 1.69 -23.26 -7.42
N TYR A 264 1.43 -22.01 -7.03
CA TYR A 264 0.07 -21.54 -6.72
C TYR A 264 -0.38 -20.31 -7.50
N LEU A 265 0.54 -19.51 -8.05
CA LEU A 265 0.24 -18.25 -8.75
C LEU A 265 0.93 -18.14 -10.12
N PRO A 266 0.56 -18.98 -11.11
CA PRO A 266 1.10 -18.88 -12.47
C PRO A 266 0.80 -17.52 -13.14
N GLU A 267 -0.27 -16.84 -12.74
CA GLU A 267 -0.65 -15.51 -13.26
C GLU A 267 0.42 -14.46 -12.96
N PHE A 268 1.28 -14.68 -11.96
CA PHE A 268 2.34 -13.75 -11.59
C PHE A 268 3.28 -13.44 -12.74
N GLY A 269 3.55 -14.42 -13.63
CA GLY A 269 4.41 -14.23 -14.80
C GLY A 269 3.88 -13.16 -15.77
N GLY A 270 2.56 -13.06 -15.92
CA GLY A 270 1.93 -12.06 -16.78
C GLY A 270 1.93 -10.65 -16.21
N LEU A 271 2.02 -10.51 -14.87
CA LEU A 271 1.99 -9.19 -14.23
C LEU A 271 3.20 -8.33 -14.55
N LEU A 272 4.32 -8.98 -14.91
CA LEU A 272 5.63 -8.36 -15.08
C LEU A 272 6.19 -8.58 -16.49
N ALA A 273 5.36 -8.99 -17.45
CA ALA A 273 5.79 -9.22 -18.83
C ALA A 273 6.33 -7.95 -19.50
N ASP A 274 5.72 -6.79 -19.22
CA ASP A 274 6.15 -5.47 -19.71
C ASP A 274 7.16 -4.77 -18.78
N TRP A 275 7.62 -5.46 -17.74
CA TRP A 275 8.54 -4.91 -16.76
C TRP A 275 9.95 -4.74 -17.35
N PRO A 276 10.66 -3.60 -17.12
CA PRO A 276 12.03 -3.46 -17.60
C PRO A 276 12.93 -4.57 -17.04
N SER A 277 13.87 -5.01 -17.87
CA SER A 277 14.89 -5.97 -17.41
C SER A 277 15.80 -5.35 -16.36
N LEU A 278 16.45 -6.19 -15.54
CA LEU A 278 17.47 -5.70 -14.60
C LEU A 278 18.61 -4.95 -15.31
N ALA A 279 18.93 -5.36 -16.55
CA ALA A 279 19.93 -4.68 -17.39
C ALA A 279 19.47 -3.29 -17.83
N ASP A 280 18.19 -3.11 -18.14
CA ASP A 280 17.65 -1.79 -18.51
C ASP A 280 17.62 -0.85 -17.31
N MET A 281 17.22 -1.35 -16.14
CA MET A 281 17.21 -0.56 -14.90
C MET A 281 18.63 -0.13 -14.48
N THR A 282 19.61 -1.04 -14.51
CA THR A 282 21.00 -0.70 -14.18
C THR A 282 21.61 0.28 -15.18
N ARG A 283 21.29 0.15 -16.48
CA ARG A 283 21.69 1.12 -17.51
C ARG A 283 21.06 2.49 -17.29
N ALA A 284 19.78 2.55 -16.89
CA ALA A 284 19.06 3.80 -16.67
C ALA A 284 19.69 4.66 -15.57
N ILE A 285 20.14 4.01 -14.48
CA ILE A 285 20.84 4.70 -13.40
C ILE A 285 22.36 4.75 -13.58
N GLY A 286 22.91 4.02 -14.56
CA GLY A 286 24.36 3.87 -14.79
C GLY A 286 25.11 3.19 -13.65
N GLY A 287 24.51 2.15 -13.07
CA GLY A 287 24.98 1.47 -11.86
C GLY A 287 25.09 -0.05 -12.01
N ARG A 288 25.17 -0.73 -10.88
CA ARG A 288 25.19 -2.19 -10.77
C ARG A 288 24.04 -2.69 -9.89
N ALA A 289 23.77 -3.99 -9.95
CA ALA A 289 22.79 -4.65 -9.10
C ALA A 289 23.45 -5.72 -8.23
N GLU A 290 23.01 -5.82 -6.99
CA GLU A 290 23.46 -6.82 -6.02
C GLU A 290 22.25 -7.57 -5.45
N PRO A 291 22.34 -8.89 -5.17
CA PRO A 291 21.25 -9.63 -4.59
C PRO A 291 20.96 -9.19 -3.15
N VAL A 292 19.68 -9.19 -2.78
CA VAL A 292 19.21 -8.97 -1.41
C VAL A 292 18.53 -10.22 -0.89
N LEU A 293 19.11 -10.82 0.14
CA LEU A 293 18.52 -11.99 0.80
C LEU A 293 17.40 -11.54 1.74
N ILE A 294 16.33 -12.33 1.79
CA ILE A 294 15.19 -12.10 2.65
C ILE A 294 15.34 -12.96 3.90
N PRO A 295 15.47 -12.37 5.09
CA PRO A 295 15.52 -13.13 6.33
C PRO A 295 14.25 -13.97 6.54
N SER A 296 14.38 -15.14 7.15
CA SER A 296 13.26 -16.02 7.46
C SER A 296 12.21 -15.38 8.39
N ASP A 297 12.64 -14.47 9.24
CA ASP A 297 11.86 -13.67 10.18
C ASP A 297 11.65 -12.22 9.70
N CYS A 298 11.70 -11.97 8.38
CA CYS A 298 11.52 -10.64 7.79
C CYS A 298 10.36 -9.88 8.44
N ALA A 299 10.64 -8.65 8.90
CA ALA A 299 9.67 -7.81 9.56
C ALA A 299 8.70 -7.16 8.56
N ASP A 300 9.19 -6.73 7.39
CA ASP A 300 8.36 -6.11 6.34
C ASP A 300 7.55 -7.18 5.59
N GLY A 301 6.22 -7.09 5.64
CA GLY A 301 5.31 -8.03 4.98
C GLY A 301 5.14 -7.82 3.48
N PHE A 302 6.22 -7.63 2.72
CA PHE A 302 6.17 -7.63 1.24
C PHE A 302 5.94 -9.04 0.68
N PHE A 303 5.73 -9.16 -0.63
CA PHE A 303 5.17 -10.37 -1.26
C PHE A 303 5.92 -11.66 -0.93
N GLU A 304 7.25 -11.65 -0.87
CA GLU A 304 8.11 -12.80 -0.60
C GLU A 304 8.48 -12.98 0.89
N ALA A 305 8.05 -12.07 1.77
CA ALA A 305 8.55 -11.95 3.16
C ALA A 305 8.24 -13.17 4.06
N HIS A 306 7.22 -13.95 3.70
CA HIS A 306 6.78 -15.12 4.45
C HIS A 306 7.19 -16.44 3.80
N TRP A 307 8.29 -16.45 3.03
CA TRP A 307 8.77 -17.63 2.31
C TRP A 307 9.00 -18.86 3.19
N ARG A 308 9.38 -18.70 4.46
CA ARG A 308 9.53 -19.79 5.45
C ARG A 308 8.32 -19.96 6.39
N ARG A 309 7.25 -19.17 6.18
CA ARG A 309 6.04 -19.10 7.01
C ARG A 309 4.79 -19.17 6.11
N PRO A 310 4.60 -20.26 5.34
CA PRO A 310 3.56 -20.36 4.32
C PRO A 310 2.14 -20.12 4.86
N GLU A 311 1.87 -20.47 6.12
CA GLU A 311 0.61 -20.23 6.81
C GLU A 311 0.20 -18.75 6.84
N ALA A 312 1.16 -17.81 6.78
CA ALA A 312 0.87 -16.38 6.74
C ALA A 312 0.05 -16.00 5.50
N TYR A 313 0.27 -16.66 4.36
CA TYR A 313 -0.50 -16.42 3.14
C TYR A 313 -1.92 -16.99 3.20
N LEU A 314 -2.31 -17.72 4.24
CA LEU A 314 -3.72 -18.09 4.47
C LEU A 314 -4.52 -16.95 5.11
N ASP A 315 -3.84 -15.99 5.75
CA ASP A 315 -4.47 -14.80 6.33
C ASP A 315 -4.79 -13.77 5.24
N ALA A 316 -6.07 -13.41 5.13
CA ALA A 316 -6.53 -12.39 4.19
C ALA A 316 -5.93 -11.00 4.48
N HIS A 317 -5.56 -10.72 5.73
CA HIS A 317 -4.93 -9.45 6.10
C HIS A 317 -3.53 -9.31 5.51
N VAL A 318 -2.73 -10.37 5.57
CA VAL A 318 -1.40 -10.43 4.92
C VAL A 318 -1.53 -10.24 3.41
N ARG A 319 -2.50 -10.91 2.78
CA ARG A 319 -2.70 -10.81 1.33
C ARG A 319 -3.16 -9.42 0.88
N ARG A 320 -4.07 -8.78 1.62
CA ARG A 320 -4.58 -7.43 1.27
C ARG A 320 -3.52 -6.33 1.31
N ALA A 321 -2.47 -6.50 2.11
CA ALA A 321 -1.39 -5.54 2.21
C ALA A 321 -0.31 -5.71 1.12
N VAL A 322 -0.56 -6.55 0.11
CA VAL A 322 0.35 -6.81 -1.01
C VAL A 322 -0.39 -6.70 -2.34
N SER A 323 0.07 -5.80 -3.21
CA SER A 323 -0.63 -5.45 -4.47
C SER A 323 -0.82 -6.61 -5.44
N VAL A 324 0.05 -7.61 -5.39
CA VAL A 324 0.03 -8.80 -6.24
C VAL A 324 -1.32 -9.50 -6.20
N TRP A 325 -1.88 -9.72 -5.01
CA TRP A 325 -3.14 -10.45 -4.82
C TRP A 325 -4.32 -9.75 -5.50
N THR A 326 -4.34 -8.42 -5.44
CA THR A 326 -5.36 -7.63 -6.16
C THR A 326 -5.19 -7.72 -7.67
N ARG A 327 -3.95 -7.78 -8.17
CA ARG A 327 -3.66 -7.85 -9.61
C ARG A 327 -3.95 -9.22 -10.23
N VAL A 328 -3.66 -10.33 -9.53
CA VAL A 328 -4.02 -11.68 -10.01
C VAL A 328 -5.53 -11.95 -9.92
N GLY A 329 -6.22 -11.20 -9.07
CA GLY A 329 -7.68 -11.23 -8.94
C GLY A 329 -8.20 -12.33 -8.02
N PRO A 330 -9.49 -12.23 -7.61
CA PRO A 330 -10.06 -13.02 -6.51
C PRO A 330 -10.15 -14.51 -6.83
N GLN A 331 -10.30 -14.90 -8.10
CA GLN A 331 -10.35 -16.31 -8.48
C GLN A 331 -8.99 -16.99 -8.34
N ALA A 332 -7.91 -16.31 -8.77
CA ALA A 332 -6.55 -16.82 -8.61
C ALA A 332 -6.15 -16.86 -7.13
N GLU A 333 -6.48 -15.81 -6.36
CA GLU A 333 -6.27 -15.78 -4.91
C GLU A 333 -6.95 -16.98 -4.23
N GLN A 334 -8.24 -17.22 -4.50
CA GLN A 334 -8.98 -18.31 -3.87
C GLN A 334 -8.37 -19.68 -4.22
N ARG A 335 -8.02 -19.91 -5.49
CA ARG A 335 -7.36 -21.15 -5.92
C ARG A 335 -6.03 -21.37 -5.20
N ALA A 336 -5.20 -20.33 -5.14
CA ALA A 336 -3.90 -20.40 -4.47
C ALA A 336 -4.03 -20.72 -2.98
N VAL A 337 -4.97 -20.06 -2.30
CA VAL A 337 -5.22 -20.26 -0.86
C VAL A 337 -5.76 -21.65 -0.56
N ASP A 338 -6.68 -22.16 -1.36
CA ASP A 338 -7.25 -23.49 -1.17
C ASP A 338 -6.21 -24.58 -1.45
N GLY A 339 -5.42 -24.42 -2.53
CA GLY A 339 -4.30 -25.31 -2.84
C GLY A 339 -3.26 -25.34 -1.74
N LEU A 340 -2.84 -24.15 -1.26
CA LEU A 340 -1.87 -24.04 -0.17
C LEU A 340 -2.40 -24.66 1.13
N ARG A 341 -3.68 -24.41 1.48
CA ARG A 341 -4.30 -25.02 2.67
C ARG A 341 -4.29 -26.55 2.58
N ALA A 342 -4.62 -27.11 1.42
CA ALA A 342 -4.60 -28.55 1.20
C ALA A 342 -3.18 -29.14 1.34
N ASP A 343 -2.17 -28.48 0.77
CA ASP A 343 -0.79 -28.94 0.83
C ASP A 343 -0.13 -28.77 2.21
N LEU A 344 -0.52 -27.75 2.97
CA LEU A 344 -0.12 -27.61 4.37
C LEU A 344 -0.77 -28.69 5.25
N SER A 345 -2.07 -28.95 5.07
CA SER A 345 -2.78 -29.97 5.87
C SER A 345 -2.29 -31.39 5.63
N SER A 346 -1.77 -31.67 4.43
CA SER A 346 -1.28 -32.99 4.03
C SER A 346 0.23 -33.16 4.19
N GLY A 347 0.98 -32.09 4.51
CA GLY A 347 2.44 -32.10 4.60
C GLY A 347 3.17 -32.01 3.25
N ARG A 348 2.46 -32.03 2.11
CA ARG A 348 3.07 -31.97 0.77
C ARG A 348 3.88 -30.70 0.54
N TRP A 349 3.45 -29.57 1.12
CA TRP A 349 4.22 -28.32 1.02
C TRP A 349 5.62 -28.49 1.63
N ALA A 350 5.71 -29.09 2.82
CA ALA A 350 6.97 -29.30 3.53
C ALA A 350 7.87 -30.30 2.80
N GLU A 351 7.29 -31.34 2.19
CA GLU A 351 8.03 -32.30 1.36
C GLU A 351 8.67 -31.62 0.13
N ARG A 352 7.91 -30.82 -0.62
CA ARG A 352 8.38 -30.11 -1.81
C ARG A 352 9.40 -29.00 -1.52
N ASN A 353 9.33 -28.42 -0.32
CA ASN A 353 10.13 -27.25 0.06
C ASN A 353 11.08 -27.54 1.24
N ARG A 354 11.48 -28.80 1.41
CA ARG A 354 12.31 -29.23 2.56
C ARG A 354 13.61 -28.44 2.68
N ASP A 355 14.17 -28.04 1.56
CA ASP A 355 15.45 -27.33 1.48
C ASP A 355 15.37 -25.91 2.05
N LEU A 356 14.17 -25.33 2.12
CA LEU A 356 13.93 -23.99 2.66
C LEU A 356 13.97 -23.96 4.20
N VAL A 357 13.67 -25.08 4.86
CA VAL A 357 13.48 -25.12 6.33
C VAL A 357 14.77 -24.80 7.08
N ALA A 358 15.93 -25.17 6.52
CA ALA A 358 17.25 -24.97 7.13
C ALA A 358 17.86 -23.59 6.82
N LEU A 359 17.22 -22.77 5.98
CA LEU A 359 17.75 -21.47 5.57
C LEU A 359 17.36 -20.38 6.57
N ASP A 360 18.34 -19.54 6.93
CA ASP A 360 18.11 -18.33 7.73
C ASP A 360 17.71 -17.13 6.86
N ALA A 361 18.12 -17.12 5.58
CA ALA A 361 17.72 -16.14 4.58
C ALA A 361 17.68 -16.78 3.18
N ALA A 362 16.84 -16.24 2.29
CA ALA A 362 16.65 -16.77 0.94
C ALA A 362 16.85 -15.71 -0.16
N GLU A 363 17.42 -16.11 -1.30
CA GLU A 363 17.48 -15.30 -2.51
C GLU A 363 16.22 -15.56 -3.34
N LEU A 364 15.29 -14.60 -3.38
CA LEU A 364 14.01 -14.75 -4.07
C LEU A 364 13.80 -13.70 -5.18
N GLY A 365 14.88 -13.13 -5.72
CA GLY A 365 14.84 -12.17 -6.81
C GLY A 365 14.97 -10.70 -6.40
N LEU A 366 15.08 -10.38 -5.10
CA LEU A 366 15.29 -8.99 -4.67
C LEU A 366 16.69 -8.50 -5.03
N ARG A 367 16.77 -7.22 -5.39
CA ARG A 367 17.98 -6.54 -5.84
C ARG A 367 18.11 -5.18 -5.18
N LEU A 368 19.34 -4.81 -4.91
CA LEU A 368 19.74 -3.44 -4.60
C LEU A 368 20.56 -2.92 -5.78
N LEU A 369 20.05 -1.91 -6.46
CA LEU A 369 20.76 -1.22 -7.52
C LEU A 369 21.47 -0.01 -6.92
N VAL A 370 22.73 0.18 -7.27
CA VAL A 370 23.58 1.27 -6.76
C VAL A 370 24.35 1.89 -7.92
N ALA A 371 24.27 3.21 -8.04
CA ALA A 371 25.02 4.02 -9.01
C ALA A 371 25.73 5.18 -8.33
#